data_AF-A0A8J2ZHW3-F1
#
_entry.id   AF-A0A8J2ZHW3-F1
#
_cell.length_a   1.000
_cell.length_b   1.000
_cell.length_c   1.000
_cell.angle_alpha   90.00
_cell.angle_beta   90.00
_cell.angle_gamma   90.00
#
_symmetry.space_group_name_H-M   'P 1'
#
loop_
_entity.id
_entity.type
_entity.pdbx_description
1 polymer ?
#
loop_
_entity_poly.entity_id
_entity_poly.type
_entity_poly.pdbx_seq_one_letter_code
_entity_poly.pdbx_strand_id
1 'polypeptide(L)' 'MTDPVYGGKSIQGVIDLTRKGSFPKGVTVLYAHPGGAPALNGHSYFNKDG' A
#
# COMPACT_ATOMS: atom_id res chain seq x y z
N MET A 1 4.61 -0.98 7.19
CA MET A 1 5.47 -1.12 5.99
C MET A 1 4.81 -2.14 5.08
N THR A 2 4.72 -1.89 3.79
CA THR A 2 4.09 -2.80 2.83
C THR A 2 5.12 -3.29 1.83
N ASP A 3 5.02 -4.55 1.41
CA ASP A 3 5.91 -5.11 0.41
C ASP A 3 5.56 -4.62 -1.01
N PRO A 4 6.51 -4.64 -1.97
CA PRO A 4 6.26 -4.20 -3.33
C PRO A 4 5.40 -5.17 -4.17
N VAL A 5 5.08 -6.36 -3.64
CA VAL A 5 4.39 -7.43 -4.39
C VAL A 5 2.88 -7.35 -4.21
N TYR A 6 2.41 -7.27 -2.96
CA TYR A 6 1.00 -7.30 -2.57
C TYR A 6 0.56 -6.05 -1.81
N GLY A 7 1.10 -5.82 -0.61
CA GLY A 7 0.64 -4.75 0.28
C GLY A 7 0.79 -3.36 -0.34
N GLY A 8 1.90 -3.14 -1.06
CA GLY A 8 2.21 -1.87 -1.72
C GLY A 8 1.20 -1.53 -2.82
N LYS A 9 0.77 -2.52 -3.59
CA LYS A 9 -0.25 -2.32 -4.64
C LYS A 9 -1.62 -2.04 -4.05
N SER A 10 -2.01 -2.75 -2.99
CA SER A 10 -3.32 -2.57 -2.37
C SER A 10 -3.45 -1.19 -1.71
N ILE A 11 -2.42 -0.72 -0.99
CA ILE A 11 -2.45 0.62 -0.40
C ILE A 11 -2.37 1.72 -1.47
N GLN A 12 -1.61 1.49 -2.55
CA GLN A 12 -1.58 2.41 -3.69
C GLN A 12 -2.96 2.58 -4.32
N GLY A 13 -3.74 1.50 -4.44
CA GLY A 13 -5.12 1.56 -4.91
C GLY A 13 -6.04 2.35 -3.96
N VAL A 14 -5.93 2.14 -2.65
CA VAL A 14 -6.70 2.92 -1.66
C VAL A 14 -6.38 4.42 -1.74
N ILE A 15 -5.09 4.77 -1.87
CA ILE A 15 -4.64 6.16 -2.04
C ILE A 15 -5.21 6.76 -3.33
N ASP A 16 -5.14 6.03 -4.44
CA ASP A 16 -5.64 6.48 -5.73
C ASP A 16 -7.17 6.70 -5.71
N LEU A 17 -7.93 5.75 -5.18
CA LEU A 17 -9.38 5.85 -5.00
C LEU A 17 -9.77 7.02 -4.10
N THR A 18 -9.00 7.27 -3.04
CA THR A 18 -9.21 8.43 -2.16
C THR A 18 -8.99 9.74 -2.91
N ARG A 19 -7.89 9.85 -3.67
CA ARG A 19 -7.57 11.04 -4.49
C ARG A 19 -8.61 11.30 -5.58
N LYS A 20 -9.19 10.24 -6.14
CA LYS A 20 -10.28 10.32 -7.14
C LYS A 20 -11.65 10.62 -6.53
N GLY A 21 -11.78 10.68 -5.21
CA GLY A 21 -13.06 10.92 -4.55
C GLY A 21 -14.04 9.74 -4.69
N SER A 22 -13.52 8.53 -4.90
CA SER A 22 -14.35 7.32 -5.07
C SER A 22 -15.08 6.88 -3.79
N PHE A 23 -14.65 7.38 -2.63
CA PHE A 23 -15.33 7.19 -1.35
C PHE A 23 -16.13 8.45 -0.98
N PRO A 24 -17.34 8.31 -0.40
CA PRO A 24 -18.10 9.46 0.09
C PRO A 24 -17.32 10.27 1.13
N LYS A 25 -17.52 11.59 1.18
CA LYS A 25 -16.84 12.43 2.18
C LYS A 25 -17.25 12.01 3.60
N GLY A 26 -16.26 11.97 4.51
CA GLY A 26 -16.48 11.66 5.92
C GLY A 26 -16.58 10.17 6.26
N VAL A 27 -16.45 9.26 5.29
CA VAL A 27 -16.43 7.82 5.60
C VAL A 27 -15.10 7.40 6.20
N THR A 28 -15.14 6.37 7.04
CA THR A 28 -13.94 5.67 7.53
C THR A 28 -13.65 4.49 6.62
N VAL A 29 -12.41 4.41 6.11
CA VAL A 29 -11.96 3.30 5.26
C VAL A 29 -11.10 2.36 6.10
N LEU A 30 -11.50 1.10 6.22
CA LEU A 30 -10.69 0.05 6.86
C LEU A 30 -9.76 -0.58 5.82
N TYR A 31 -8.45 -0.35 5.99
CA TYR A 31 -7.43 -1.07 5.23
C TYR A 31 -7.01 -2.32 5.99
N ALA A 32 -7.30 -3.50 5.44
CA ALA A 32 -6.80 -4.76 5.97
C ALA A 32 -5.38 -4.99 5.47
N HIS A 33 -4.39 -4.74 6.32
CA HIS A 33 -2.99 -4.94 5.97
C HIS A 33 -2.65 -6.44 5.89
N PRO A 34 -2.29 -6.98 4.71
CA PRO A 34 -2.14 -8.43 4.53
C PRO A 34 -0.79 -9.00 5.01
N GLY A 35 0.11 -8.16 5.54
CA GLY A 35 1.48 -8.56 5.88
C GLY A 35 2.42 -8.45 4.67
N GLY A 36 3.30 -9.45 4.49
CA GLY A 36 4.22 -9.53 3.34
C GLY A 36 5.57 -8.82 3.50
N ALA A 37 5.75 -8.01 4.54
CA ALA A 37 6.96 -7.22 4.77
C ALA A 37 8.31 -7.99 4.64
N PRO A 38 8.45 -9.28 5.04
CA PRO A 38 9.71 -10.01 4.83
C PRO A 38 10.19 -10.08 3.36
N ALA A 39 9.29 -9.95 2.39
CA ALA A 39 9.63 -9.95 0.96
C ALA A 39 10.46 -8.72 0.53
N LEU A 40 10.51 -7.67 1.36
CA LEU A 40 11.36 -6.51 1.13
C LEU A 40 12.85 -6.86 1.05
N ASN A 41 13.28 -7.88 1.80
CA ASN A 41 14.67 -8.35 1.78
C ASN A 41 15.08 -8.92 0.40
N GLY A 42 14.11 -9.36 -0.41
CA GLY A 42 14.35 -9.79 -1.80
C GLY A 42 14.42 -8.62 -2.80
N HIS A 43 14.12 -7.40 -2.36
CA HIS A 43 14.00 -6.19 -3.19
C HIS A 43 14.94 -5.07 -2.73
N SER A 44 16.07 -5.40 -2.09
CA SER A 44 16.97 -4.43 -1.46
C SER A 44 17.49 -3.35 -2.42
N TYR A 45 17.78 -3.70 -3.68
CA TYR A 45 18.22 -2.72 -4.68
C TYR A 45 17.13 -1.69 -5.02
N PHE A 46 15.87 -2.10 -5.03
CA PHE A 46 14.74 -1.22 -5.30
C PHE A 46 14.58 -0.13 -4.22
N ASN A 47 14.95 -0.45 -2.97
CA ASN A 47 14.82 0.46 -1.82
C ASN A 47 16.19 0.90 -1.26
N LYS A 48 17.22 0.98 -2.11
CA LYS A 48 18.61 1.21 -1.68
C LYS A 48 18.86 2.61 -1.11
N ASP A 49 18.04 3.60 -1.49
CA ASP A 49 18.17 4.99 -1.06
C ASP A 49 17.02 5.46 -0.15
N GLY A 50 16.14 4.54 0.25
CA GLY A 50 14.84 4.86 0.86
C GLY A 50 13.81 5.32 -0.16
#